data_AF-A0A3M7C7Q0-F1
#
_entry.id   AF-A0A3M7C7Q0-F1
#
_cell.length_a   1.000
_cell.length_b   1.000
_cell.length_c   1.000
_cell.angle_alpha   90.00
_cell.angle_beta   90.00
_cell.angle_gamma   90.00
#
_symmetry.space_group_name_H-M   'P 1'
#
loop_
_entity.id
_entity.type
_entity.pdbx_description
1 polymer ?
#
loop_
_entity_poly.entity_id
_entity_poly.type
_entity_poly.pdbx_seq_one_letter_code
_entity_poly.pdbx_strand_id
1 'polypeptide(L)'
;SGPTSASVLPVPTSTQPAPSPTATEDAEYLIGGALHPSYYSTTGAFNGSGIALASQSFATDLQTGTQGSIVMYFQHHSGEIRWQQLSSSGWIGGSASEVVAIDAKNSTPLSAVAYTTNGTSTWHIFYIDQDNLIKQRSNSNTTNVWVDGPINTANLRANNADQVGMQACWYGNDYGDSDYTHTPLPDSGGDEDYDEDIGMHLWYAVTNSSFEQWGWRDGEQEWRKQALWDRYNGHAGIGCYSWGPGTTTYVMLVNLQNTVEFWWKDTNTNVTGNDTHPINRWTNATQVAINDVHPATSLGYTNYFYAQSASDNMIRGYNISWAAENTTILEGEGNQFTVQGEPGLPGTHLSVTAIPNYSGGNELLVFYQTNGTDISEYTRDFYGGQWARVEIEIPESDD
;
A
#
# COMPACT_ATOMS: atom_id res chain seq x y z
N SER A 1 -22.19 -37.44 37.14
CA SER A 1 -21.13 -37.59 36.13
C SER A 1 -21.78 -37.78 34.77
N GLY A 2 -21.89 -36.69 34.00
CA GLY A 2 -22.22 -36.73 32.58
C GLY A 2 -21.25 -35.78 31.88
N PRO A 3 -20.63 -36.15 30.74
CA PRO A 3 -19.68 -35.28 30.09
C PRO A 3 -20.46 -34.13 29.43
N THR A 4 -20.07 -32.90 29.77
CA THR A 4 -20.44 -31.69 29.03
C THR A 4 -19.91 -31.82 27.60
N SER A 5 -20.81 -31.85 26.63
CA SER A 5 -20.47 -31.76 25.21
C SER A 5 -19.80 -30.41 24.99
N ALA A 6 -18.50 -30.43 24.71
CA ALA A 6 -17.81 -29.26 24.19
C ALA A 6 -18.53 -28.83 22.90
N SER A 7 -18.98 -27.58 22.87
CA SER A 7 -19.42 -26.91 21.64
C SER A 7 -18.18 -26.83 20.75
N VAL A 8 -18.14 -27.70 19.75
CA VAL A 8 -17.16 -27.61 18.66
C VAL A 8 -17.59 -26.40 17.84
N LEU A 9 -16.87 -25.29 17.99
CA LEU A 9 -16.98 -24.18 17.06
C LEU A 9 -16.71 -24.70 15.64
N PRO A 10 -17.52 -24.33 14.64
CA PRO A 10 -17.29 -24.76 13.28
C PRO A 10 -15.93 -24.27 12.79
N VAL A 11 -15.18 -25.18 12.18
CA VAL A 11 -13.95 -24.88 11.44
C VAL A 11 -14.31 -23.93 10.28
N PRO A 12 -13.55 -22.86 10.01
CA PRO A 12 -13.79 -21.99 8.87
C PRO A 12 -13.61 -22.78 7.58
N THR A 13 -14.69 -23.00 6.82
CA THR A 13 -14.58 -23.48 5.44
C THR A 13 -14.27 -22.29 4.55
N SER A 14 -13.08 -22.29 3.94
CA SER A 14 -12.60 -21.27 2.98
C SER A 14 -13.37 -21.24 1.65
N THR A 15 -14.59 -21.74 1.60
CA THR A 15 -15.41 -21.71 0.39
C THR A 15 -16.33 -20.50 0.49
N GLN A 16 -15.86 -19.37 -0.06
CA GLN A 16 -16.78 -18.29 -0.42
C GLN A 16 -17.91 -18.89 -1.31
N PRO A 17 -19.19 -18.54 -1.08
CA PRO A 17 -20.31 -18.92 -1.90
C PRO A 17 -20.10 -18.36 -3.31
N ALA A 18 -20.79 -18.97 -4.27
CA ALA A 18 -20.74 -18.55 -5.66
C ALA A 18 -21.12 -17.05 -5.79
N PRO A 19 -20.52 -16.33 -6.75
CA PRO A 19 -20.86 -14.95 -7.04
C PRO A 19 -22.37 -14.76 -7.23
N SER A 20 -22.87 -13.57 -6.89
CA SER A 20 -24.24 -13.18 -7.25
C SER A 20 -24.49 -13.36 -8.75
N PRO A 21 -25.68 -13.83 -9.18
CA PRO A 21 -26.03 -13.93 -10.60
C PRO A 21 -26.02 -12.58 -11.34
N THR A 22 -25.88 -11.46 -10.61
CA THR A 22 -25.75 -10.11 -11.15
C THR A 22 -24.31 -9.61 -11.26
N ALA A 23 -23.31 -10.41 -10.87
CA ALA A 23 -21.90 -10.05 -11.00
C ALA A 23 -21.56 -9.82 -12.49
N THR A 24 -21.00 -8.65 -12.79
CA THR A 24 -20.61 -8.26 -14.15
C THR A 24 -19.13 -8.49 -14.45
N GLU A 25 -18.34 -8.82 -13.42
CA GLU A 25 -16.92 -9.14 -13.51
C GLU A 25 -16.67 -10.59 -13.09
N ASP A 26 -15.54 -11.15 -13.50
CA ASP A 26 -15.16 -12.50 -13.09
C ASP A 26 -14.94 -12.54 -11.57
N ALA A 27 -15.37 -13.65 -10.95
CA ALA A 27 -15.35 -13.84 -9.49
C ALA A 27 -14.00 -13.57 -8.83
N GLU A 28 -12.91 -13.81 -9.56
CA GLU A 28 -11.53 -13.64 -9.08
C GLU A 28 -11.11 -12.17 -8.88
N TYR A 29 -11.90 -11.21 -9.39
CA TYR A 29 -11.70 -9.76 -9.21
C TYR A 29 -12.70 -9.14 -8.22
N LEU A 30 -13.52 -9.96 -7.57
CA LEU A 30 -14.57 -9.50 -6.67
C LEU A 30 -14.20 -9.78 -5.22
N ILE A 31 -14.49 -8.82 -4.34
CA ILE A 31 -14.33 -8.95 -2.89
C ILE A 31 -15.58 -8.46 -2.16
N GLY A 32 -15.85 -9.07 -1.01
CA GLY A 32 -16.93 -8.64 -0.14
C GLY A 32 -18.31 -8.54 -0.81
N GLY A 33 -18.97 -7.39 -0.62
CA GLY A 33 -20.33 -7.15 -1.13
C GLY A 33 -20.47 -7.24 -2.65
N ALA A 34 -19.38 -7.01 -3.39
CA ALA A 34 -19.32 -7.17 -4.85
C ALA A 34 -19.47 -8.64 -5.27
N LEU A 35 -18.86 -9.56 -4.50
CA LEU A 35 -19.01 -10.99 -4.71
C LEU A 35 -20.44 -11.44 -4.35
N HIS A 36 -20.93 -11.03 -3.17
CA HIS A 36 -22.29 -11.34 -2.73
C HIS A 36 -22.79 -10.31 -1.70
N PRO A 37 -24.04 -9.80 -1.78
CA PRO A 37 -24.53 -8.75 -0.87
C PRO A 37 -24.50 -9.11 0.63
N SER A 38 -24.53 -10.39 0.99
CA SER A 38 -24.41 -10.82 2.40
C SER A 38 -23.01 -10.57 3.00
N TYR A 39 -22.06 -10.13 2.18
CA TYR A 39 -20.68 -9.86 2.57
C TYR A 39 -20.37 -8.37 2.72
N TYR A 40 -21.36 -7.49 2.55
CA TYR A 40 -21.23 -6.13 3.06
C TYR A 40 -21.04 -6.15 4.57
N SER A 41 -19.97 -5.50 5.03
CA SER A 41 -19.69 -5.34 6.45
C SER A 41 -20.79 -4.53 7.12
N THR A 42 -21.19 -4.95 8.31
CA THR A 42 -22.12 -4.20 9.18
C THR A 42 -21.44 -3.65 10.42
N THR A 43 -20.16 -3.97 10.59
CA THR A 43 -19.28 -3.63 11.72
C THR A 43 -17.84 -3.58 11.22
N GLY A 44 -16.97 -2.85 11.90
CA GLY A 44 -15.54 -2.81 11.70
C GLY A 44 -15.12 -2.20 10.36
N ALA A 45 -14.05 -2.75 9.79
CA ALA A 45 -13.59 -2.35 8.47
C ALA A 45 -14.55 -2.82 7.37
N PHE A 46 -14.59 -2.09 6.27
CA PHE A 46 -15.30 -2.51 5.07
C PHE A 46 -14.66 -3.78 4.48
N ASN A 47 -15.45 -4.70 3.95
CA ASN A 47 -14.95 -5.93 3.34
C ASN A 47 -14.31 -5.62 1.98
N GLY A 48 -13.00 -5.80 1.89
CA GLY A 48 -12.19 -5.26 0.80
C GLY A 48 -11.82 -3.79 1.00
N SER A 49 -11.75 -3.33 2.24
CA SER A 49 -11.23 -1.99 2.56
C SER A 49 -9.84 -1.82 1.98
N GLY A 50 -9.59 -0.70 1.28
CA GLY A 50 -8.23 -0.24 1.07
C GLY A 50 -7.52 -0.04 2.41
N ILE A 51 -6.21 -0.29 2.44
CA ILE A 51 -5.36 -0.08 3.62
C ILE A 51 -4.15 0.70 3.15
N ALA A 52 -3.91 1.86 3.73
CA ALA A 52 -2.74 2.69 3.42
C ALA A 52 -2.04 3.13 4.70
N LEU A 53 -0.72 3.19 4.68
CA LEU A 53 0.08 3.61 5.82
C LEU A 53 0.83 4.89 5.49
N ALA A 54 0.88 5.80 6.46
CA ALA A 54 1.80 6.93 6.46
C ALA A 54 2.66 6.85 7.72
N SER A 55 3.97 6.84 7.55
CA SER A 55 4.91 6.86 8.68
C SER A 55 5.50 8.27 8.85
N GLN A 56 5.73 8.68 10.10
CA GLN A 56 6.50 9.86 10.48
C GLN A 56 7.73 9.40 11.27
N SER A 57 8.84 10.13 11.17
CA SER A 57 10.13 9.90 11.83
C SER A 57 10.03 9.11 13.15
N PHE A 58 10.65 7.93 13.20
CA PHE A 58 10.65 7.07 14.38
C PHE A 58 11.70 7.57 15.38
N ALA A 59 11.28 8.30 16.41
CA ALA A 59 12.12 8.44 17.59
C ALA A 59 12.23 7.07 18.28
N THR A 60 13.46 6.66 18.65
CA THR A 60 13.72 5.42 19.42
C THR A 60 13.12 5.44 20.82
N ASP A 61 12.65 6.61 21.26
CA ASP A 61 11.97 6.81 22.52
C ASP A 61 10.54 7.30 22.20
N LEU A 62 9.56 6.40 22.28
CA LEU A 62 8.12 6.74 22.29
C LEU A 62 7.78 7.48 23.60
N GLN A 63 8.53 8.54 23.93
CA GLN A 63 8.16 9.42 25.03
C GLN A 63 6.81 10.02 24.70
N THR A 64 5.92 9.94 25.68
CA THR A 64 4.54 10.41 25.59
C THR A 64 4.50 11.83 25.01
N GLY A 65 3.99 11.97 23.79
CA GLY A 65 3.62 13.26 23.21
C GLY A 65 4.47 13.78 22.04
N THR A 66 5.46 13.03 21.54
CA THR A 66 6.17 13.37 20.30
C THR A 66 5.69 12.50 19.14
N GLN A 67 5.23 13.14 18.06
CA GLN A 67 4.77 12.50 16.82
C GLN A 67 5.80 11.50 16.31
N GLY A 68 5.43 10.22 16.27
CA GLY A 68 6.27 9.13 15.83
C GLY A 68 5.47 7.84 15.89
N SER A 69 4.43 7.74 15.06
CA SER A 69 3.67 6.52 14.95
C SER A 69 3.05 6.35 13.57
N ILE A 70 3.07 5.10 13.10
CA ILE A 70 2.41 4.71 11.86
C ILE A 70 0.96 5.15 11.94
N VAL A 71 0.49 5.86 10.92
CA VAL A 71 -0.92 6.18 10.73
C VAL A 71 -1.47 5.24 9.66
N MET A 72 -2.48 4.46 10.03
CA MET A 72 -3.21 3.59 9.14
C MET A 72 -4.50 4.26 8.71
N TYR A 73 -4.76 4.25 7.41
CA TYR A 73 -6.00 4.71 6.79
C TYR A 73 -6.75 3.52 6.25
N PHE A 74 -8.06 3.48 6.50
CA PHE A 74 -8.93 2.40 6.10
C PHE A 74 -10.34 2.91 5.83
N GLN A 75 -11.13 2.12 5.11
CA GLN A 75 -12.55 2.34 4.93
C GLN A 75 -13.32 1.62 6.04
N HIS A 76 -14.07 2.37 6.83
CA HIS A 76 -15.00 1.83 7.82
C HIS A 76 -16.25 1.28 7.12
N HIS A 77 -16.98 0.34 7.74
CA HIS A 77 -18.18 -0.25 7.13
C HIS A 77 -19.29 0.76 6.80
N SER A 78 -19.25 1.96 7.39
CA SER A 78 -20.12 3.10 7.04
C SER A 78 -19.82 3.71 5.67
N GLY A 79 -18.70 3.35 5.04
CA GLY A 79 -18.20 3.91 3.78
C GLY A 79 -17.19 5.05 3.96
N GLU A 80 -17.03 5.56 5.18
CA GLU A 80 -16.08 6.63 5.51
C GLU A 80 -14.64 6.15 5.46
N ILE A 81 -13.72 7.00 4.99
CA ILE A 81 -12.29 6.79 5.17
C ILE A 81 -11.92 7.37 6.53
N ARG A 82 -11.37 6.52 7.41
CA ARG A 82 -10.93 6.89 8.75
C ARG A 82 -9.44 6.60 8.94
N TRP A 83 -8.87 7.14 10.01
CA TRP A 83 -7.48 6.88 10.36
C TRP A 83 -7.31 6.40 11.81
N GLN A 84 -6.33 5.53 12.02
CA GLN A 84 -5.82 5.12 13.32
C GLN A 84 -4.33 5.38 13.39
N GLN A 85 -3.81 5.61 14.58
CA GLN A 85 -2.38 5.73 14.80
C GLN A 85 -1.89 4.67 15.78
N LEU A 86 -0.71 4.14 15.52
CA LEU A 86 -0.02 3.33 16.50
C LEU A 86 0.37 4.23 17.70
N SER A 87 0.44 3.69 18.90
CA SER A 87 0.94 4.40 20.08
C SER A 87 1.70 3.42 20.96
N SER A 88 2.35 3.90 22.02
CA SER A 88 3.01 3.03 22.99
C SER A 88 2.07 2.01 23.65
N SER A 89 0.75 2.27 23.65
CA SER A 89 -0.28 1.39 24.21
C SER A 89 -1.02 0.55 23.17
N GLY A 90 -0.63 0.62 21.90
CA GLY A 90 -1.34 -0.02 20.77
C GLY A 90 -2.04 0.99 19.86
N TRP A 91 -2.89 0.49 18.97
CA TRP A 91 -3.63 1.32 18.01
C TRP A 91 -4.71 2.16 18.70
N ILE A 92 -4.79 3.44 18.35
CA ILE A 92 -5.77 4.40 18.88
C ILE A 92 -6.40 5.22 17.75
N GLY A 93 -7.62 5.72 17.98
CA GLY A 93 -8.42 6.45 17.00
C GLY A 93 -9.28 5.53 16.12
N GLY A 94 -9.69 6.01 14.96
CA GLY A 94 -10.54 5.27 14.01
C GLY A 94 -12.04 5.43 14.25
N SER A 95 -12.43 6.30 15.18
CA SER A 95 -13.82 6.64 15.46
C SER A 95 -14.36 7.68 14.46
N ALA A 96 -15.58 8.17 14.65
CA ALA A 96 -16.15 9.16 13.74
C ALA A 96 -15.49 10.55 13.88
N SER A 97 -14.61 10.78 14.87
CA SER A 97 -13.76 11.98 14.92
C SER A 97 -12.53 11.91 14.01
N GLU A 98 -12.13 10.71 13.55
CA GLU A 98 -10.94 10.49 12.72
C GLU A 98 -11.26 10.35 11.22
N VAL A 99 -12.24 11.10 10.73
CA VAL A 99 -12.71 11.01 9.32
C VAL A 99 -11.85 11.85 8.38
N VAL A 100 -11.41 11.23 7.29
CA VAL A 100 -10.66 11.85 6.18
C VAL A 100 -11.60 12.25 5.03
N ALA A 101 -12.54 11.34 4.70
CA ALA A 101 -13.50 11.50 3.60
C ALA A 101 -14.78 10.65 3.84
N ILE A 102 -15.89 11.07 3.25
CA ILE A 102 -17.21 10.44 3.40
C ILE A 102 -17.86 10.02 2.07
N ASP A 103 -17.22 10.37 0.95
CA ASP A 103 -17.72 10.20 -0.41
C ASP A 103 -16.99 9.08 -1.16
N ALA A 104 -16.21 8.27 -0.46
CA ALA A 104 -15.49 7.13 -1.04
C ALA A 104 -16.45 6.07 -1.59
N LYS A 105 -16.09 5.45 -2.72
CA LYS A 105 -16.78 4.24 -3.17
C LYS A 105 -16.47 3.07 -2.23
N ASN A 106 -17.38 2.11 -2.17
CA ASN A 106 -17.16 0.86 -1.46
C ASN A 106 -15.94 0.12 -2.00
N SER A 107 -15.14 -0.47 -1.09
CA SER A 107 -13.89 -1.17 -1.42
C SER A 107 -12.91 -0.30 -2.22
N THR A 108 -12.89 1.02 -1.99
CA THR A 108 -11.95 1.90 -2.69
C THR A 108 -10.51 1.48 -2.38
N PRO A 109 -9.61 1.45 -3.39
CA PRO A 109 -8.18 1.42 -3.09
C PRO A 109 -7.82 2.68 -2.31
N LEU A 110 -6.86 2.55 -1.39
CA LEU A 110 -6.29 3.67 -0.65
C LEU A 110 -4.79 3.69 -0.91
N SER A 111 -4.25 4.90 -1.08
CA SER A 111 -2.81 5.12 -1.11
C SER A 111 -2.48 6.36 -0.28
N ALA A 112 -1.40 6.29 0.48
CA ALA A 112 -0.96 7.37 1.35
C ALA A 112 0.47 7.77 0.97
N VAL A 113 0.68 9.06 0.84
CA VAL A 113 2.01 9.66 0.73
C VAL A 113 2.17 10.62 1.90
N ALA A 114 3.22 10.44 2.69
CA ALA A 114 3.65 11.41 3.69
C ALA A 114 5.00 11.98 3.25
N TYR A 115 5.34 13.19 3.64
CA TYR A 115 6.70 13.73 3.57
C TYR A 115 6.82 14.92 4.52
N THR A 116 8.04 15.32 4.83
CA THR A 116 8.33 16.56 5.54
C THR A 116 9.14 17.46 4.61
N THR A 117 8.78 18.73 4.45
CA THR A 117 9.63 19.70 3.76
C THR A 117 9.65 21.00 4.55
N ASN A 118 10.84 21.59 4.72
CA ASN A 118 11.02 22.84 5.49
C ASN A 118 10.35 22.80 6.89
N GLY A 119 10.44 21.65 7.58
CA GLY A 119 9.85 21.44 8.92
C GLY A 119 8.33 21.27 8.96
N THR A 120 7.66 21.19 7.81
CA THR A 120 6.22 20.91 7.71
C THR A 120 6.01 19.48 7.23
N SER A 121 5.39 18.65 8.07
CA SER A 121 4.97 17.31 7.67
C SER A 121 3.60 17.37 7.01
N THR A 122 3.48 16.72 5.86
CA THR A 122 2.29 16.71 5.01
C THR A 122 1.88 15.27 4.71
N TRP A 123 0.58 15.02 4.73
CA TRP A 123 -0.04 13.74 4.37
C TRP A 123 -0.99 13.95 3.22
N HIS A 124 -0.96 13.03 2.26
CA HIS A 124 -1.88 12.96 1.14
C HIS A 124 -2.49 11.57 1.08
N ILE A 125 -3.81 11.51 1.08
CA ILE A 125 -4.60 10.27 0.96
C ILE A 125 -5.33 10.30 -0.36
N PHE A 126 -5.07 9.29 -1.19
CA PHE A 126 -5.69 9.10 -2.48
C PHE A 126 -6.71 7.98 -2.41
N TYR A 127 -7.88 8.21 -2.99
CA TYR A 127 -9.00 7.26 -3.06
C TYR A 127 -9.86 7.53 -4.30
N ILE A 128 -10.84 6.66 -4.53
CA ILE A 128 -11.83 6.81 -5.59
C ILE A 128 -13.19 7.12 -4.95
N ASP A 129 -13.86 8.17 -5.42
CA ASP A 129 -15.20 8.53 -4.93
C ASP A 129 -16.31 7.68 -5.55
N GLN A 130 -17.54 7.86 -5.06
CA GLN A 130 -18.74 7.19 -5.55
C GLN A 130 -19.07 7.47 -7.04
N ASP A 131 -18.53 8.56 -7.61
CA ASP A 131 -18.65 8.90 -9.03
C ASP A 131 -17.50 8.34 -9.87
N ASN A 132 -16.65 7.48 -9.31
CA ASN A 132 -15.43 6.92 -9.90
C ASN A 132 -14.39 7.99 -10.28
N LEU A 133 -14.30 9.07 -9.53
CA LEU A 133 -13.27 10.10 -9.68
C LEU A 133 -12.13 9.87 -8.69
N ILE A 134 -10.90 10.07 -9.14
CA ILE A 134 -9.73 10.11 -8.27
C ILE A 134 -9.82 11.34 -7.37
N LYS A 135 -9.64 11.13 -6.07
CA LYS A 135 -9.60 12.17 -5.04
C LYS A 135 -8.29 12.14 -4.29
N GLN A 136 -7.94 13.31 -3.77
CA GLN A 136 -6.86 13.52 -2.82
C GLN A 136 -7.39 14.34 -1.65
N ARG A 137 -7.08 13.91 -0.44
CA ARG A 137 -7.25 14.69 0.79
C ARG A 137 -5.88 14.92 1.38
N SER A 138 -5.62 16.16 1.79
CA SER A 138 -4.32 16.58 2.29
C SER A 138 -4.44 17.15 3.69
N ASN A 139 -3.46 16.90 4.54
CA ASN A 139 -3.35 17.44 5.88
C ASN A 139 -1.88 17.78 6.19
N SER A 140 -1.64 18.67 7.15
CA SER A 140 -0.30 19.02 7.62
C SER A 140 -0.26 19.20 9.13
N ASN A 141 0.90 19.01 9.76
CA ASN A 141 1.06 19.25 11.21
C ASN A 141 0.84 20.71 11.60
N THR A 142 0.90 21.64 10.64
CA THR A 142 0.65 23.07 10.82
C THR A 142 -0.84 23.42 10.85
N THR A 143 -1.67 22.71 10.08
CA THR A 143 -3.11 23.02 9.97
C THR A 143 -3.97 22.02 10.73
N ASN A 144 -3.58 20.74 10.75
CA ASN A 144 -4.33 19.61 11.29
C ASN A 144 -5.77 19.51 10.75
N VAL A 145 -5.97 19.93 9.51
CA VAL A 145 -7.28 19.93 8.84
C VAL A 145 -7.16 19.27 7.48
N TRP A 146 -8.04 18.30 7.21
CA TRP A 146 -8.16 17.68 5.90
C TRP A 146 -8.79 18.63 4.88
N VAL A 147 -8.07 18.91 3.80
CA VAL A 147 -8.52 19.73 2.66
C VAL A 147 -8.39 18.96 1.36
N ASP A 148 -9.10 19.41 0.31
CA ASP A 148 -8.95 18.83 -1.02
C ASP A 148 -7.56 19.09 -1.59
N GLY A 149 -6.96 18.05 -2.17
CA GLY A 149 -5.68 18.15 -2.86
C GLY A 149 -5.81 18.62 -4.31
N PRO A 150 -4.69 19.02 -4.94
CA PRO A 150 -4.68 19.57 -6.30
C PRO A 150 -5.21 18.62 -7.37
N ILE A 151 -5.13 17.29 -7.17
CA ILE A 151 -5.60 16.33 -8.19
C ILE A 151 -7.10 16.41 -8.44
N ASN A 152 -7.89 16.87 -7.45
CA ASN A 152 -9.34 16.94 -7.56
C ASN A 152 -9.79 17.84 -8.72
N THR A 153 -8.97 18.84 -9.08
CA THR A 153 -9.24 19.77 -10.19
C THR A 153 -9.16 19.10 -11.57
N ALA A 154 -8.37 18.03 -11.68
CA ALA A 154 -8.18 17.31 -12.95
C ALA A 154 -9.37 16.43 -13.31
N ASN A 155 -10.28 16.15 -12.37
CA ASN A 155 -11.50 15.34 -12.57
C ASN A 155 -11.20 13.99 -13.25
N LEU A 156 -10.13 13.32 -12.82
CA LEU A 156 -9.67 12.06 -13.38
C LEU A 156 -10.67 10.96 -13.07
N ARG A 157 -11.12 10.23 -14.08
CA ARG A 157 -12.06 9.12 -13.93
C ARG A 157 -11.32 7.79 -13.94
N ALA A 158 -11.46 7.02 -12.87
CA ALA A 158 -10.92 5.68 -12.75
C ALA A 158 -11.79 4.65 -13.47
N ASN A 159 -11.25 3.44 -13.62
CA ASN A 159 -12.01 2.29 -14.09
C ASN A 159 -13.22 2.02 -13.18
N ASN A 160 -14.37 1.71 -13.78
CA ASN A 160 -15.58 1.36 -13.05
C ASN A 160 -15.65 -0.16 -12.83
N ALA A 161 -14.73 -0.66 -12.01
CA ALA A 161 -14.64 -2.04 -11.56
C ALA A 161 -14.77 -2.10 -10.03
N ASP A 162 -15.08 -3.27 -9.47
CA ASP A 162 -15.18 -3.42 -8.01
C ASP A 162 -13.80 -3.32 -7.35
N GLN A 163 -12.80 -3.99 -7.93
CA GLN A 163 -11.39 -3.80 -7.58
C GLN A 163 -10.65 -3.02 -8.65
N VAL A 164 -9.94 -1.97 -8.23
CA VAL A 164 -9.23 -1.04 -9.09
C VAL A 164 -7.83 -0.83 -8.54
N GLY A 165 -6.81 -1.06 -9.37
CA GLY A 165 -5.44 -0.75 -9.02
C GLY A 165 -5.18 0.76 -8.96
N MET A 166 -4.60 1.22 -7.85
CA MET A 166 -4.16 2.59 -7.67
C MET A 166 -3.01 2.66 -6.66
N GLN A 167 -2.00 3.49 -6.93
CA GLN A 167 -0.91 3.76 -6.01
C GLN A 167 -0.32 5.15 -6.28
N ALA A 168 -0.11 5.92 -5.22
CA ALA A 168 0.66 7.15 -5.22
C ALA A 168 2.00 6.94 -4.51
N CYS A 169 3.05 7.59 -5.00
CA CYS A 169 4.40 7.43 -4.47
C CYS A 169 5.13 8.76 -4.53
N TRP A 170 5.81 9.10 -3.45
CA TRP A 170 6.78 10.19 -3.46
C TRP A 170 7.95 9.85 -4.39
N TYR A 171 8.53 10.83 -5.06
CA TYR A 171 9.82 10.73 -5.73
C TYR A 171 10.66 11.95 -5.33
N GLY A 172 11.97 11.74 -5.15
CA GLY A 172 12.87 12.72 -4.57
C GLY A 172 13.72 12.12 -3.46
N ASN A 173 14.75 12.85 -3.02
CA ASN A 173 15.63 12.40 -1.96
C ASN A 173 14.92 12.45 -0.61
N ASP A 174 14.74 11.28 -0.02
CA ASP A 174 14.12 11.04 1.28
C ASP A 174 12.74 11.69 1.46
N TYR A 175 12.07 11.39 2.56
CA TYR A 175 10.84 12.07 2.97
C TYR A 175 11.10 13.54 3.40
N GLY A 176 12.01 14.24 2.71
CA GLY A 176 12.39 15.66 2.81
C GLY A 176 12.86 16.13 4.19
N ASP A 177 13.31 15.21 5.05
CA ASP A 177 13.82 15.52 6.37
C ASP A 177 15.29 15.11 6.49
N SER A 178 16.18 16.12 6.52
CA SER A 178 17.62 15.92 6.78
C SER A 178 17.92 15.40 8.19
N ASP A 179 16.94 15.48 9.11
CA ASP A 179 16.98 14.94 10.47
C ASP A 179 16.24 13.59 10.59
N TYR A 180 15.74 13.02 9.48
CA TYR A 180 15.17 11.68 9.45
C TYR A 180 16.29 10.65 9.68
N THR A 181 16.44 10.23 10.93
CA THR A 181 17.59 9.44 11.37
C THR A 181 17.40 7.93 11.22
N HIS A 182 16.23 7.42 10.82
CA HIS A 182 15.94 5.98 10.92
C HIS A 182 14.89 5.45 9.92
N THR A 183 15.36 4.63 8.97
CA THR A 183 14.74 3.36 8.54
C THR A 183 15.88 2.42 8.13
N PRO A 184 15.72 1.08 8.12
CA PRO A 184 16.65 0.20 7.45
C PRO A 184 16.45 0.36 5.94
N LEU A 185 16.84 1.50 5.37
CA LEU A 185 17.00 1.58 3.93
C LEU A 185 18.19 0.68 3.56
N PRO A 186 18.09 -0.13 2.49
CA PRO A 186 19.28 -0.77 1.93
C PRO A 186 20.28 0.34 1.56
N ASP A 187 21.46 0.31 2.18
CA ASP A 187 22.61 1.15 1.86
C ASP A 187 22.47 2.68 2.06
N SER A 188 22.03 3.15 3.23
CA SER A 188 22.17 4.57 3.61
C SER A 188 23.60 4.91 4.07
N GLY A 189 24.51 5.07 3.09
CA GLY A 189 25.73 5.86 3.26
C GLY A 189 25.42 7.35 3.12
N GLY A 190 25.83 8.16 4.10
CA GLY A 190 25.45 9.58 4.19
C GLY A 190 26.07 10.53 3.17
N ASP A 191 25.48 11.74 3.15
CA ASP A 191 25.89 12.95 2.42
C ASP A 191 26.02 12.83 0.89
N GLU A 192 24.90 12.86 0.16
CA GLU A 192 24.90 13.18 -1.28
C GLU A 192 23.84 14.24 -1.64
N ASP A 193 24.20 15.10 -2.61
CA ASP A 193 23.51 16.31 -3.06
C ASP A 193 21.98 16.14 -3.24
N TYR A 194 21.22 17.08 -2.66
CA TYR A 194 19.76 17.14 -2.72
C TYR A 194 19.26 17.39 -4.15
N ASP A 195 18.39 16.52 -4.67
CA ASP A 195 17.69 16.77 -5.93
C ASP A 195 16.60 17.84 -5.73
N GLU A 196 16.57 18.86 -6.59
CA GLU A 196 15.56 19.94 -6.57
C GLU A 196 14.21 19.48 -7.18
N ASP A 197 14.15 18.29 -7.78
CA ASP A 197 12.95 17.73 -8.42
C ASP A 197 12.25 16.68 -7.54
N ILE A 198 11.53 17.16 -6.52
CA ILE A 198 10.71 16.33 -5.63
C ILE A 198 9.23 16.39 -6.00
N GLY A 199 8.48 15.33 -5.72
CA GLY A 199 7.07 15.29 -6.04
C GLY A 199 6.41 13.94 -5.82
N MET A 200 5.28 13.73 -6.49
CA MET A 200 4.52 12.49 -6.43
C MET A 200 4.18 11.97 -7.83
N HIS A 201 4.24 10.65 -7.97
CA HIS A 201 3.58 9.94 -9.06
C HIS A 201 2.29 9.30 -8.56
N LEU A 202 1.29 9.26 -9.41
CA LEU A 202 0.07 8.49 -9.23
C LEU A 202 -0.11 7.57 -10.43
N TRP A 203 -0.32 6.28 -10.16
CA TRP A 203 -0.83 5.32 -11.13
C TRP A 203 -2.24 4.92 -10.72
N TYR A 204 -3.16 4.89 -11.69
CA TYR A 204 -4.50 4.36 -11.48
C TYR A 204 -5.04 3.69 -12.74
N ALA A 205 -5.82 2.63 -12.57
CA ALA A 205 -6.39 1.92 -13.69
C ALA A 205 -7.50 2.75 -14.36
N VAL A 206 -7.44 2.87 -15.68
CA VAL A 206 -8.48 3.53 -16.51
C VAL A 206 -9.34 2.50 -17.26
N THR A 207 -8.86 1.26 -17.39
CA THR A 207 -9.60 0.10 -17.87
C THR A 207 -9.15 -1.15 -17.10
N ASN A 208 -9.77 -2.30 -17.35
CA ASN A 208 -9.32 -3.59 -16.80
C ASN A 208 -7.92 -4.02 -17.31
N SER A 209 -7.36 -3.31 -18.30
CA SER A 209 -6.10 -3.68 -18.95
C SER A 209 -5.11 -2.52 -19.15
N SER A 210 -5.32 -1.38 -18.49
CA SER A 210 -4.43 -0.23 -18.62
C SER A 210 -4.46 0.74 -17.44
N PHE A 211 -3.32 1.39 -17.21
CA PHE A 211 -3.13 2.43 -16.19
C PHE A 211 -2.69 3.74 -16.81
N GLU A 212 -3.11 4.85 -16.23
CA GLU A 212 -2.47 6.15 -16.47
C GLU A 212 -1.47 6.47 -15.35
N GLN A 213 -0.35 7.07 -15.73
CA GLN A 213 0.60 7.69 -14.81
C GLN A 213 0.47 9.20 -14.87
N TRP A 214 0.31 9.82 -13.70
CA TRP A 214 0.30 11.26 -13.52
C TRP A 214 1.42 11.66 -12.56
N GLY A 215 1.96 12.87 -12.75
CA GLY A 215 3.01 13.43 -11.90
C GLY A 215 2.62 14.80 -11.39
N TRP A 216 3.06 15.11 -10.17
CA TRP A 216 2.96 16.40 -9.52
C TRP A 216 4.31 16.73 -8.88
N ARG A 217 4.75 17.97 -9.02
CA ARG A 217 5.98 18.47 -8.38
C ARG A 217 5.61 19.29 -7.16
N ASP A 218 6.45 19.26 -6.14
CA ASP A 218 6.19 20.04 -4.92
C ASP A 218 5.98 21.52 -5.24
N GLY A 219 4.95 22.10 -4.61
CA GLY A 219 4.50 23.47 -4.85
C GLY A 219 3.72 23.73 -6.16
N GLU A 220 3.60 22.77 -7.08
CA GLU A 220 2.76 22.94 -8.27
C GLU A 220 1.25 22.91 -7.91
N GLN A 221 0.44 23.63 -8.69
CA GLN A 221 -1.02 23.65 -8.48
C GLN A 221 -1.75 22.52 -9.21
N GLU A 222 -1.10 21.86 -10.16
CA GLU A 222 -1.75 20.95 -11.11
C GLU A 222 -0.96 19.65 -11.24
N TRP A 223 -1.70 18.55 -11.40
CA TRP A 223 -1.14 17.26 -11.81
C TRP A 223 -1.07 17.18 -13.33
N ARG A 224 -0.06 16.49 -13.86
CA ARG A 224 0.14 16.33 -15.31
C ARG A 224 0.24 14.86 -15.71
N LYS A 225 -0.47 14.47 -16.77
CA LYS A 225 -0.36 13.15 -17.37
C LYS A 225 1.06 12.93 -17.90
N GLN A 226 1.64 11.77 -17.60
CA GLN A 226 3.00 11.40 -18.00
C GLN A 226 3.05 10.20 -18.94
N ALA A 227 2.28 9.14 -18.65
CA ALA A 227 2.31 7.92 -19.44
C ALA A 227 0.98 7.16 -19.43
N LEU A 228 0.83 6.27 -20.41
CA LEU A 228 -0.18 5.23 -20.47
C LEU A 228 0.55 3.88 -20.44
N TRP A 229 0.09 2.98 -19.58
CA TRP A 229 0.63 1.64 -19.37
C TRP A 229 -0.40 0.62 -19.84
N ASP A 230 -0.30 0.22 -21.10
CA ASP A 230 -1.22 -0.75 -21.70
C ASP A 230 -0.78 -2.20 -21.45
N ARG A 231 -1.76 -3.12 -21.41
CA ARG A 231 -1.60 -4.57 -21.23
C ARG A 231 -1.14 -4.96 -19.82
N TYR A 232 -1.61 -4.21 -18.83
CA TYR A 232 -1.43 -4.51 -17.41
C TYR A 232 -2.78 -4.70 -16.74
N ASN A 233 -2.87 -5.61 -15.78
CA ASN A 233 -4.11 -5.96 -15.11
C ASN A 233 -4.59 -4.79 -14.23
N GLY A 234 -5.70 -4.15 -14.64
CA GLY A 234 -6.28 -2.99 -13.97
C GLY A 234 -6.92 -3.26 -12.61
N HIS A 235 -7.07 -4.53 -12.23
CA HIS A 235 -7.61 -4.95 -10.93
C HIS A 235 -6.52 -5.16 -9.88
N ALA A 236 -5.27 -5.36 -10.31
CA ALA A 236 -4.14 -5.54 -9.41
C ALA A 236 -3.59 -4.19 -8.91
N GLY A 237 -3.03 -4.19 -7.71
CA GLY A 237 -2.28 -3.06 -7.18
C GLY A 237 -1.02 -2.73 -7.99
N ILE A 238 -0.45 -1.57 -7.71
CA ILE A 238 0.83 -1.11 -8.27
C ILE A 238 1.81 -1.00 -7.11
N GLY A 239 3.01 -1.55 -7.28
CA GLY A 239 4.12 -1.30 -6.37
C GLY A 239 4.99 -0.18 -6.89
N CYS A 240 5.66 0.55 -6.01
CA CYS A 240 6.62 1.56 -6.40
C CYS A 240 7.76 1.66 -5.40
N TYR A 241 8.90 2.13 -5.88
CA TYR A 241 10.09 2.36 -5.09
C TYR A 241 10.92 3.48 -5.71
N SER A 242 11.32 4.45 -4.90
CA SER A 242 11.93 5.70 -5.39
C SER A 242 12.92 6.32 -4.40
N TRP A 243 13.14 5.67 -3.26
CA TRP A 243 13.85 6.23 -2.10
C TRP A 243 15.21 5.58 -1.86
N GLY A 244 15.67 4.69 -2.75
CA GLY A 244 17.02 4.15 -2.69
C GLY A 244 18.07 5.18 -3.08
N PRO A 245 19.35 4.98 -2.70
CA PRO A 245 20.43 5.84 -3.17
C PRO A 245 20.50 5.87 -4.70
N GLY A 246 20.80 7.04 -5.25
CA GLY A 246 20.92 7.27 -6.68
C GLY A 246 19.67 7.87 -7.31
N THR A 247 19.46 7.58 -8.59
CA THR A 247 18.47 8.25 -9.46
C THR A 247 17.50 7.27 -10.11
N THR A 248 17.54 6.00 -9.71
CA THR A 248 16.68 4.96 -10.28
C THR A 248 15.39 4.84 -9.48
N THR A 249 14.26 5.05 -10.16
CA THR A 249 12.94 4.75 -9.62
C THR A 249 12.37 3.50 -10.28
N TYR A 250 11.47 2.82 -9.56
CA TYR A 250 10.84 1.59 -9.94
C TYR A 250 9.32 1.67 -9.84
N VAL A 251 8.66 0.96 -10.75
CA VAL A 251 7.25 0.62 -10.66
C VAL A 251 7.07 -0.87 -10.94
N MET A 252 6.22 -1.52 -10.16
CA MET A 252 5.90 -2.94 -10.27
C MET A 252 4.44 -3.06 -10.67
N LEU A 253 4.19 -3.77 -11.77
CA LEU A 253 2.86 -3.92 -12.37
C LEU A 253 2.57 -5.40 -12.62
N VAL A 254 1.33 -5.82 -12.39
CA VAL A 254 0.89 -7.18 -12.73
C VAL A 254 0.43 -7.19 -14.19
N ASN A 255 1.02 -8.04 -15.01
CA ASN A 255 0.59 -8.20 -16.40
C ASN A 255 -0.69 -9.05 -16.52
N LEU A 256 -1.23 -9.19 -17.74
CA LEU A 256 -2.45 -9.97 -18.00
C LEU A 256 -2.28 -11.50 -17.84
N GLN A 257 -1.10 -11.97 -17.43
CA GLN A 257 -0.80 -13.37 -17.14
C GLN A 257 -0.59 -13.60 -15.64
N ASN A 258 -0.94 -12.63 -14.79
CA ASN A 258 -0.76 -12.69 -13.34
C ASN A 258 0.70 -12.86 -12.92
N THR A 259 1.59 -12.15 -13.64
CA THR A 259 3.02 -12.03 -13.31
C THR A 259 3.32 -10.59 -12.94
N VAL A 260 4.00 -10.37 -11.81
CA VAL A 260 4.57 -9.07 -11.46
C VAL A 260 5.81 -8.82 -12.32
N GLU A 261 5.78 -7.72 -13.07
CA GLU A 261 6.91 -7.19 -13.82
C GLU A 261 7.51 -5.99 -13.09
N PHE A 262 8.83 -5.85 -13.17
CA PHE A 262 9.57 -4.75 -12.58
C PHE A 262 10.05 -3.81 -13.68
N TRP A 263 9.69 -2.55 -13.57
CA TRP A 263 10.10 -1.49 -14.48
C TRP A 263 10.92 -0.49 -13.73
N TRP A 264 11.99 -0.02 -14.34
CA TRP A 264 12.89 0.97 -13.76
C TRP A 264 13.10 2.14 -14.71
N LYS A 265 13.47 3.28 -14.14
CA LYS A 265 13.80 4.49 -14.88
C LYS A 265 14.89 5.23 -14.12
N ASP A 266 16.04 5.39 -14.75
CA ASP A 266 17.10 6.27 -14.25
C ASP A 266 16.78 7.72 -14.66
N THR A 267 16.72 8.65 -13.71
CA THR A 267 16.42 10.07 -13.92
C THR A 267 17.65 10.96 -14.03
N ASN A 268 18.87 10.42 -13.98
CA ASN A 268 20.12 11.16 -14.05
C ASN A 268 20.35 11.77 -15.43
N THR A 269 19.84 12.99 -15.62
CA THR A 269 20.01 13.73 -16.88
C THR A 269 21.44 14.24 -17.12
N ASN A 270 22.35 14.08 -16.16
CA ASN A 270 23.77 14.43 -16.31
C ASN A 270 24.58 13.35 -17.04
N VAL A 271 24.03 12.15 -17.22
CA VAL A 271 24.68 11.06 -17.96
C VAL A 271 23.94 10.77 -19.28
N THR A 272 24.68 10.28 -20.27
CA THR A 272 24.10 9.83 -21.54
C THR A 272 23.89 8.32 -21.49
N GLY A 273 22.65 7.88 -21.66
CA GLY A 273 22.30 6.46 -21.68
C GLY A 273 22.77 5.72 -22.94
N ASN A 274 22.61 4.40 -22.90
CA ASN A 274 22.84 3.50 -24.03
C ASN A 274 21.67 2.49 -24.17
N ASP A 275 21.79 1.53 -25.09
CA ASP A 275 20.71 0.57 -25.36
C ASP A 275 20.43 -0.39 -24.19
N THR A 276 21.42 -0.70 -23.36
CA THR A 276 21.26 -1.57 -22.18
C THR A 276 20.83 -0.80 -20.94
N HIS A 277 21.21 0.48 -20.86
CA HIS A 277 20.94 1.37 -19.75
C HIS A 277 20.46 2.74 -20.26
N PRO A 278 19.19 2.86 -20.66
CA PRO A 278 18.63 4.11 -21.16
C PRO A 278 18.31 5.07 -20.01
N ILE A 279 18.51 6.36 -20.24
CA ILE A 279 18.21 7.43 -19.27
C ILE A 279 16.83 8.03 -19.57
N ASN A 280 16.12 8.37 -18.50
CA ASN A 280 14.80 9.00 -18.47
C ASN A 280 13.73 8.22 -19.26
N ARG A 281 13.83 6.88 -19.25
CA ARG A 281 12.93 5.98 -19.95
C ARG A 281 12.60 4.75 -19.10
N TRP A 282 11.30 4.48 -18.94
CA TRP A 282 10.84 3.24 -18.34
C TRP A 282 11.30 2.02 -19.14
N THR A 283 12.00 1.11 -18.46
CA THR A 283 12.61 -0.08 -19.03
C THR A 283 12.30 -1.28 -18.14
N ASN A 284 11.94 -2.40 -18.75
CA ASN A 284 11.64 -3.63 -18.01
C ASN A 284 12.94 -4.29 -17.53
N ALA A 285 13.01 -4.66 -16.25
CA ALA A 285 14.06 -5.51 -15.71
C ALA A 285 13.72 -6.98 -16.01
N THR A 286 14.05 -7.43 -17.22
CA THR A 286 13.62 -8.74 -17.76
C THR A 286 14.17 -9.96 -17.02
N GLN A 287 15.12 -9.77 -16.10
CA GLN A 287 15.73 -10.82 -15.29
C GLN A 287 14.93 -11.13 -14.01
N VAL A 288 13.90 -10.34 -13.70
CA VAL A 288 13.09 -10.49 -12.48
C VAL A 288 11.60 -10.50 -12.81
N ALA A 289 10.91 -11.47 -12.23
CA ALA A 289 9.45 -11.58 -12.28
C ALA A 289 8.95 -12.41 -11.10
N ILE A 290 7.74 -12.13 -10.62
CA ILE A 290 7.05 -12.96 -9.63
C ILE A 290 5.80 -13.52 -10.31
N ASN A 291 5.80 -14.83 -10.56
CA ASN A 291 4.70 -15.51 -11.25
C ASN A 291 3.62 -15.98 -10.28
N ASP A 292 2.45 -16.28 -10.83
CA ASP A 292 1.32 -16.92 -10.12
C ASP A 292 0.85 -16.10 -8.90
N VAL A 293 0.83 -14.78 -9.02
CA VAL A 293 0.21 -13.89 -8.03
C VAL A 293 -1.30 -13.85 -8.20
N HIS A 294 -2.04 -13.54 -7.14
CA HIS A 294 -3.49 -13.40 -7.23
C HIS A 294 -3.85 -12.31 -8.28
N PRO A 295 -4.84 -12.51 -9.16
CA PRO A 295 -5.16 -11.55 -10.22
C PRO A 295 -5.49 -10.14 -9.71
N ALA A 296 -6.08 -10.03 -8.53
CA ALA A 296 -6.32 -8.75 -7.86
C ALA A 296 -5.39 -8.51 -6.66
N THR A 297 -4.17 -9.05 -6.68
CA THR A 297 -3.21 -8.84 -5.59
C THR A 297 -2.94 -7.35 -5.39
N SER A 298 -2.87 -6.92 -4.13
CA SER A 298 -2.16 -5.68 -3.80
C SER A 298 -0.65 -5.91 -3.79
N LEU A 299 0.10 -4.84 -4.05
CA LEU A 299 1.56 -4.86 -4.07
C LEU A 299 2.06 -3.85 -3.03
N GLY A 300 3.00 -4.25 -2.18
CA GLY A 300 3.57 -3.40 -1.14
C GLY A 300 5.08 -3.53 -1.06
N TYR A 301 5.77 -2.44 -0.76
CA TYR A 301 7.21 -2.46 -0.54
C TYR A 301 7.59 -1.66 0.71
N THR A 302 8.50 -2.22 1.49
CA THR A 302 9.23 -1.52 2.55
C THR A 302 10.70 -1.90 2.43
N ASN A 303 11.00 -3.16 2.74
CA ASN A 303 12.32 -3.78 2.65
C ASN A 303 12.28 -5.03 1.79
N TYR A 304 11.20 -5.77 1.93
CA TYR A 304 10.79 -6.82 1.03
C TYR A 304 9.65 -6.28 0.18
N PHE A 305 9.57 -6.77 -1.05
CA PHE A 305 8.40 -6.61 -1.90
C PHE A 305 7.39 -7.69 -1.55
N TYR A 306 6.11 -7.34 -1.47
CA TYR A 306 5.06 -8.23 -1.05
C TYR A 306 3.96 -8.36 -2.10
N ALA A 307 3.48 -9.59 -2.27
CA ALA A 307 2.34 -9.91 -3.12
C ALA A 307 1.55 -11.09 -2.53
N GLN A 308 0.28 -11.18 -2.87
CA GLN A 308 -0.58 -12.31 -2.54
C GLN A 308 -0.43 -13.41 -3.61
N SER A 309 -0.27 -14.63 -3.13
CA SER A 309 -0.27 -15.85 -3.94
C SER A 309 -1.64 -16.20 -4.52
N ALA A 310 -1.70 -16.63 -5.78
CA ALA A 310 -2.94 -17.15 -6.38
C ALA A 310 -3.37 -18.52 -5.81
N SER A 311 -2.43 -19.35 -5.37
CA SER A 311 -2.72 -20.76 -5.05
C SER A 311 -3.27 -20.98 -3.64
N ASP A 312 -2.91 -20.11 -2.71
CA ASP A 312 -3.17 -20.28 -1.28
C ASP A 312 -3.54 -18.97 -0.57
N ASN A 313 -3.66 -17.84 -1.28
CA ASN A 313 -3.97 -16.51 -0.75
C ASN A 313 -3.02 -16.01 0.36
N MET A 314 -1.86 -16.66 0.52
CA MET A 314 -0.85 -16.24 1.47
C MET A 314 -0.07 -15.05 0.92
N ILE A 315 0.29 -14.12 1.81
CA ILE A 315 1.18 -13.00 1.49
C ILE A 315 2.63 -13.50 1.51
N ARG A 316 3.38 -13.21 0.45
CA ARG A 316 4.80 -13.58 0.30
C ARG A 316 5.67 -12.35 0.18
N GLY A 317 6.83 -12.38 0.85
CA GLY A 317 7.86 -11.36 0.80
C GLY A 317 9.05 -11.80 -0.04
N TYR A 318 9.61 -10.87 -0.82
CA TYR A 318 10.71 -11.06 -1.76
C TYR A 318 11.76 -9.96 -1.57
N ASN A 319 13.01 -10.34 -1.32
CA ASN A 319 14.12 -9.39 -1.22
C ASN A 319 14.63 -9.07 -2.63
N ILE A 320 14.58 -7.79 -3.02
CA ILE A 320 14.88 -7.33 -4.37
C ILE A 320 16.18 -6.52 -4.35
N SER A 321 17.07 -6.74 -5.32
CA SER A 321 18.39 -6.11 -5.36
C SER A 321 18.43 -4.66 -5.90
N TRP A 322 17.34 -4.18 -6.49
CA TRP A 322 17.18 -2.82 -7.04
C TRP A 322 18.39 -2.29 -7.86
N ALA A 323 18.82 -3.06 -8.86
CA ALA A 323 20.02 -2.78 -9.66
C ALA A 323 19.74 -2.55 -11.16
N ALA A 324 18.80 -1.66 -11.49
CA ALA A 324 18.30 -1.35 -12.84
C ALA A 324 18.08 -2.61 -13.71
N GLU A 325 18.75 -2.74 -14.86
CA GLU A 325 18.68 -3.89 -15.75
C GLU A 325 19.16 -5.22 -15.12
N ASN A 326 19.90 -5.15 -14.01
CA ASN A 326 20.41 -6.28 -13.25
C ASN A 326 19.60 -6.57 -11.98
N THR A 327 18.40 -5.98 -11.86
CA THR A 327 17.49 -6.26 -10.73
C THR A 327 17.14 -7.75 -10.71
N THR A 328 17.20 -8.34 -9.51
CA THR A 328 16.95 -9.77 -9.24
C THR A 328 16.21 -9.93 -7.91
N ILE A 329 15.56 -11.09 -7.74
CA ILE A 329 15.15 -11.56 -6.41
C ILE A 329 16.37 -12.25 -5.80
N LEU A 330 16.76 -11.84 -4.60
CA LEU A 330 17.89 -12.47 -3.91
C LEU A 330 17.54 -13.91 -3.52
N GLU A 331 18.52 -14.80 -3.68
CA GLU A 331 18.42 -16.21 -3.33
C GLU A 331 18.95 -16.47 -1.91
N GLY A 332 18.59 -17.61 -1.32
CA GLY A 332 19.05 -18.03 -0.01
C GLY A 332 18.02 -17.83 1.10
N GLU A 333 18.34 -18.38 2.28
CA GLU A 333 17.46 -18.33 3.45
C GLU A 333 17.23 -16.89 3.91
N GLY A 334 15.97 -16.54 4.21
CA GLY A 334 15.58 -15.20 4.66
C GLY A 334 15.27 -14.21 3.54
N ASN A 335 15.74 -14.43 2.31
CA ASN A 335 15.47 -13.52 1.18
C ASN A 335 14.08 -13.69 0.56
N GLN A 336 13.41 -14.81 0.82
CA GLN A 336 12.03 -15.03 0.43
C GLN A 336 11.31 -15.75 1.58
N PHE A 337 10.07 -15.36 1.85
CA PHE A 337 9.29 -15.98 2.92
C PHE A 337 7.79 -15.84 2.69
N THR A 338 7.03 -16.68 3.38
CA THR A 338 5.58 -16.53 3.54
C THR A 338 5.29 -15.88 4.89
N VAL A 339 4.40 -14.90 4.93
CA VAL A 339 3.88 -14.35 6.18
C VAL A 339 3.08 -15.46 6.86
N GLN A 340 3.51 -15.90 8.05
CA GLN A 340 2.84 -16.98 8.76
C GLN A 340 1.59 -16.44 9.46
N GLY A 341 0.49 -17.19 9.37
CA GLY A 341 -0.79 -16.73 9.88
C GLY A 341 -1.95 -17.31 9.09
N GLU A 342 -3.09 -16.63 9.18
CA GLU A 342 -4.24 -16.94 8.34
C GLU A 342 -4.02 -16.37 6.93
N PRO A 343 -4.48 -17.07 5.88
CA PRO A 343 -4.52 -16.52 4.53
C PRO A 343 -5.32 -15.21 4.51
N GLY A 344 -4.91 -14.27 3.65
CA GLY A 344 -5.72 -13.09 3.39
C GLY A 344 -7.00 -13.46 2.63
N LEU A 345 -8.00 -12.58 2.68
CA LEU A 345 -9.11 -12.67 1.72
C LEU A 345 -8.53 -12.63 0.28
N PRO A 346 -9.09 -13.40 -0.67
CA PRO A 346 -8.68 -13.31 -2.07
C PRO A 346 -8.77 -11.88 -2.58
N GLY A 347 -7.68 -11.31 -3.09
CA GLY A 347 -7.61 -9.92 -3.55
C GLY A 347 -7.64 -8.88 -2.42
N THR A 348 -7.33 -9.26 -1.17
CA THR A 348 -7.29 -8.29 -0.06
C THR A 348 -6.30 -7.15 -0.34
N HIS A 349 -6.66 -5.95 0.11
CA HIS A 349 -5.69 -4.86 0.14
C HIS A 349 -4.61 -5.15 1.17
N LEU A 350 -3.39 -4.73 0.83
CA LEU A 350 -2.19 -4.96 1.61
C LEU A 350 -1.47 -3.63 1.82
N SER A 351 -1.01 -3.39 3.04
CA SER A 351 -0.01 -2.36 3.29
C SER A 351 1.11 -2.92 4.15
N VAL A 352 2.32 -2.42 3.96
CA VAL A 352 3.52 -2.92 4.65
C VAL A 352 4.38 -1.76 5.10
N THR A 353 5.06 -1.95 6.23
CA THR A 353 6.04 -0.98 6.74
C THR A 353 7.04 -1.70 7.65
N ALA A 354 8.03 -0.97 8.16
CA ALA A 354 8.93 -1.45 9.18
C ALA A 354 9.13 -0.39 10.26
N ILE A 355 9.22 -0.81 11.52
CA ILE A 355 9.47 0.08 12.66
C ILE A 355 10.70 -0.37 13.44
N PRO A 356 11.43 0.54 14.10
CA PRO A 356 12.46 0.15 15.06
C PRO A 356 11.87 -0.65 16.21
N ASN A 357 12.61 -1.65 16.70
CA ASN A 357 12.24 -2.40 17.90
C ASN A 357 13.17 -2.10 19.09
N TYR A 358 12.72 -2.41 20.31
CA TYR A 358 13.43 -2.09 21.56
C TYR A 358 14.80 -2.76 21.68
N SER A 359 15.12 -3.77 20.87
CA SER A 359 16.45 -4.40 20.82
C SER A 359 17.44 -3.72 19.86
N GLY A 360 17.05 -2.62 19.22
CA GLY A 360 17.88 -1.91 18.25
C GLY A 360 17.87 -2.51 16.83
N GLY A 361 16.92 -3.40 16.55
CA GLY A 361 16.61 -3.93 15.22
C GLY A 361 15.37 -3.26 14.64
N ASN A 362 14.76 -3.91 13.64
CA ASN A 362 13.49 -3.47 13.05
C ASN A 362 12.48 -4.61 13.06
N GLU A 363 11.20 -4.28 13.17
CA GLU A 363 10.07 -5.18 12.97
C GLU A 363 9.42 -4.88 11.63
N LEU A 364 9.16 -5.93 10.85
CA LEU A 364 8.37 -5.89 9.62
C LEU A 364 6.90 -6.00 9.99
N LEU A 365 6.08 -5.07 9.52
CA LEU A 365 4.64 -5.05 9.76
C LEU A 365 3.90 -5.22 8.44
N VAL A 366 2.93 -6.12 8.42
CA VAL A 366 2.14 -6.49 7.24
C VAL A 366 0.66 -6.45 7.61
N PHE A 367 -0.12 -5.62 6.92
CA PHE A 367 -1.54 -5.38 7.21
C PHE A 367 -2.40 -5.87 6.07
N TYR A 368 -3.36 -6.75 6.38
CA TYR A 368 -4.34 -7.22 5.41
C TYR A 368 -5.59 -7.74 6.13
N GLN A 369 -6.67 -7.98 5.38
CA GLN A 369 -7.89 -8.54 5.94
C GLN A 369 -7.86 -10.07 5.88
N THR A 370 -8.20 -10.71 7.00
CA THR A 370 -8.39 -12.17 7.08
C THR A 370 -9.87 -12.54 7.08
N ASN A 371 -10.72 -11.57 7.41
CA ASN A 371 -12.17 -11.64 7.33
C ASN A 371 -12.74 -10.30 6.84
N GLY A 372 -14.06 -10.22 6.63
CA GLY A 372 -14.65 -9.04 6.02
C GLY A 372 -14.68 -7.79 6.90
N THR A 373 -14.39 -7.89 8.20
CA THR A 373 -14.60 -6.82 9.18
C THR A 373 -13.33 -6.41 9.91
N ASP A 374 -12.22 -7.14 9.73
CA ASP A 374 -10.96 -6.89 10.42
C ASP A 374 -9.97 -6.08 9.58
N ILE A 375 -8.93 -5.61 10.26
CA ILE A 375 -7.61 -5.39 9.68
C ILE A 375 -6.64 -6.12 10.61
N SER A 376 -5.97 -7.15 10.11
CA SER A 376 -4.99 -7.92 10.88
C SER A 376 -3.59 -7.40 10.61
N GLU A 377 -2.83 -7.16 11.68
CA GLU A 377 -1.40 -6.88 11.60
C GLU A 377 -0.61 -8.16 11.87
N TYR A 378 0.39 -8.41 11.04
CA TYR A 378 1.37 -9.47 11.22
C TYR A 378 2.75 -8.83 11.35
N THR A 379 3.43 -9.14 12.46
CA THR A 379 4.75 -8.61 12.78
C THR A 379 5.79 -9.72 12.93
N ARG A 380 7.03 -9.44 12.52
CA ARG A 380 8.22 -10.28 12.73
C ARG A 380 9.46 -9.40 12.79
N ASP A 381 10.45 -9.80 13.58
CA ASP A 381 11.78 -9.19 13.49
C ASP A 381 12.36 -9.31 12.07
N PHE A 382 13.09 -8.28 11.66
CA PHE A 382 13.67 -8.13 10.35
C PHE A 382 14.62 -9.28 9.99
N TYR A 383 15.42 -9.74 10.95
CA TYR A 383 16.42 -10.79 10.76
C TYR A 383 15.83 -12.21 10.84
N GLY A 384 14.54 -12.34 11.17
CA GLY A 384 13.81 -13.61 11.17
C GLY A 384 13.00 -13.83 12.45
N GLY A 385 12.67 -15.10 12.72
CA GLY A 385 11.83 -15.49 13.85
C GLY A 385 10.41 -15.87 13.43
N GLN A 386 9.53 -16.07 14.43
CA GLN A 386 8.13 -16.40 14.19
C GLN A 386 7.33 -15.13 13.94
N TRP A 387 6.36 -15.21 13.05
CA TRP A 387 5.36 -14.14 12.91
C TRP A 387 4.43 -14.17 14.10
N ALA A 388 4.08 -12.99 14.59
CA ALA A 388 3.01 -12.77 15.55
C ALA A 388 1.87 -12.02 14.87
N ARG A 389 0.63 -12.31 15.29
CA ARG A 389 -0.56 -11.57 14.88
C ARG A 389 -0.92 -10.57 15.98
N VAL A 390 -1.20 -9.35 15.58
CA VAL A 390 -1.75 -8.28 16.44
C VAL A 390 -3.18 -8.00 15.98
N GLU A 391 -4.11 -8.00 16.93
CA GLU A 391 -5.49 -7.64 16.67
C GLU A 391 -5.63 -6.12 16.75
N ILE A 392 -6.20 -5.53 15.69
CA ILE A 392 -6.52 -4.11 15.64
C ILE A 392 -8.02 -3.96 15.83
N GLU A 393 -8.42 -3.30 16.90
CA GLU A 393 -9.81 -2.95 17.13
C GLU A 393 -10.22 -1.82 16.18
N ILE A 394 -11.31 -2.02 15.43
CA ILE A 394 -11.90 -1.00 14.55
C ILE A 394 -13.17 -0.45 15.24
N PRO A 395 -13.16 0.81 15.73
CA PRO A 395 -14.28 1.35 16.49
C PRO A 395 -15.55 1.56 15.67
N GLU A 396 -16.69 1.15 16.22
CA GLU A 396 -18.04 1.32 15.62
C GLU A 396 -18.58 2.75 15.76
N SER A 397 -18.30 3.42 16.89
CA SER A 397 -18.78 4.76 17.24
C SER A 397 -17.89 5.41 18.32
N ASP A 398 -18.13 6.70 18.60
CA ASP A 398 -17.34 7.67 19.41
C ASP A 398 -17.05 7.33 20.90
N ASP A 399 -17.08 6.07 21.34
CA ASP A 399 -16.88 5.74 22.76
C ASP A 399 -15.41 5.82 23.24
#